data_AF-A0A9N8ZS80-F1
#
_entry.id   AF-A0A9N8ZS80-F1
#
_cell.length_a   1.000
_cell.length_b   1.000
_cell.length_c   1.000
_cell.angle_alpha   90.00
_cell.angle_beta   90.00
_cell.angle_gamma   90.00
#
_symmetry.space_group_name_H-M   'P 1'
#
loop_
_entity.id
_entity.type
_entity.pdbx_description
1 polymer ?
#
loop_
_entity_poly.entity_id
_entity_poly.type
_entity_poly.pdbx_seq_one_letter_code
_entity_poly.pdbx_strand_id
1 'polypeptide(L)'
;MKWKGGFVCEFIEIESEKRHDRDQGGGVHGNAIFSKYDVDFRVLDHKHQPFNWEKDCDKLNEPRKGRRVTLVAEIKTAFGPPILCYCVHLEVFCGLIGRVNQFSEILSDSVIHASTHPYQLILGDLNTKSHSIARLSSFSRDRYCVLSLGMSESEWWDKNLLSWHACSGDTNMYLKYGGIWPVFALARTALSGFTPKVLTDARNPGFYDPWHPFYDVTINYPRYYALYSAKLDWTLVRGFNVIKRWIGNDDYSASDHKYLMIEVVFDDYSIASDTEGMAWEVWRMRRKEWKKRLEKEVESKRVRGSKGRVVQWIGFVAVFVAIGIGVARKRL
;
A
#
# COMPACT_ATOMS: atom_id res chain seq x y z
N MET A 1 12.64 25.32 -15.47
CA MET A 1 11.30 24.71 -15.56
C MET A 1 10.58 24.96 -14.24
N LYS A 2 9.33 25.45 -14.28
CA LYS A 2 8.52 25.65 -13.07
C LYS A 2 7.68 24.39 -12.82
N TRP A 3 7.61 23.92 -11.58
CA TRP A 3 6.72 22.83 -11.18
C TRP A 3 5.31 23.38 -10.94
N LYS A 4 4.29 22.60 -11.29
CA LYS A 4 2.88 22.83 -10.93
C LYS A 4 2.52 21.87 -9.80
N GLY A 5 1.85 22.37 -8.77
CA GLY A 5 1.53 21.59 -7.58
C GLY A 5 0.10 21.81 -7.13
N GLY A 6 -0.54 20.72 -6.70
CA GLY A 6 -1.83 20.74 -6.02
C GLY A 6 -1.64 20.15 -4.62
N PHE A 7 -2.23 20.80 -3.63
CA PHE A 7 -2.28 20.31 -2.25
C PHE A 7 -3.73 20.35 -1.78
N VAL A 8 -4.20 19.27 -1.18
CA VAL A 8 -5.48 19.23 -0.48
C VAL A 8 -5.23 18.94 0.99
N CYS A 9 -5.73 19.84 1.85
CA CYS A 9 -5.70 19.64 3.29
C CYS A 9 -6.77 18.62 3.68
N GLU A 10 -6.36 17.50 4.27
CA GLU A 10 -7.26 16.52 4.87
C GLU A 10 -7.60 16.92 6.31
N PHE A 11 -6.58 17.29 7.08
CA PHE A 11 -6.73 17.65 8.49
C PHE A 11 -5.98 18.92 8.86
N ILE A 12 -6.62 19.70 9.72
CA ILE A 12 -5.96 20.70 10.56
C ILE A 12 -5.62 20.00 11.88
N GLU A 13 -4.33 19.90 12.19
CA GLU A 13 -3.81 19.34 13.43
C GLU A 13 -3.92 20.43 14.52
N ILE A 14 -4.75 20.21 15.53
CA ILE A 14 -4.94 21.21 16.60
C ILE A 14 -3.82 21.03 17.61
N GLU A 15 -3.14 22.13 17.96
CA GLU A 15 -2.16 22.15 19.03
C GLU A 15 -2.80 21.74 20.37
N SER A 16 -2.21 20.79 21.09
CA SER A 16 -2.79 20.28 22.33
C SER A 16 -1.78 19.66 23.27
N GLU A 17 -1.78 20.15 24.51
CA GLU A 17 -0.98 19.62 25.63
C GLU A 17 -1.20 18.13 25.92
N LYS A 18 -2.26 17.52 25.38
CA LYS A 18 -2.49 16.06 25.48
C LYS A 18 -1.50 15.25 24.64
N ARG A 19 -0.85 15.87 23.64
CA ARG A 19 0.14 15.25 22.76
C ARG A 19 1.54 15.43 23.33
N HIS A 20 2.47 14.61 22.83
CA HIS A 20 3.89 14.80 23.13
C HIS A 20 4.42 16.07 22.44
N ASP A 21 5.42 16.72 23.03
CA ASP A 21 6.03 17.97 22.52
C ASP A 21 6.40 17.94 21.03
N ARG A 22 6.90 16.79 20.55
CA ARG A 22 7.23 16.59 19.14
C ARG A 22 6.01 16.62 18.22
N ASP A 23 4.87 16.13 18.73
CA ASP A 23 3.66 15.84 17.96
C ASP A 23 2.51 16.80 18.34
N GLN A 24 2.81 17.93 19.00
CA GLN A 24 1.85 18.86 19.62
C GLN A 24 0.71 19.28 18.70
N GLY A 25 0.94 19.34 17.39
CA GLY A 25 -0.03 19.78 16.38
C GLY A 25 0.34 21.16 15.83
N GLY A 26 -0.66 21.96 15.48
CA GLY A 26 -0.46 23.31 14.93
C GLY A 26 -0.17 23.36 13.42
N GLY A 27 -0.28 22.23 12.74
CA GLY A 27 0.01 22.08 11.31
C GLY A 27 -1.18 21.62 10.47
N VAL A 28 -0.90 21.28 9.23
CA VAL A 28 -1.86 20.65 8.32
C VAL A 28 -1.33 19.32 7.82
N HIS A 29 -2.23 18.39 7.63
CA HIS A 29 -2.00 17.08 7.02
C HIS A 29 -2.74 17.05 5.69
N GLY A 30 -2.09 16.64 4.61
CA GLY A 30 -2.76 16.53 3.33
C GLY A 30 -2.04 15.72 2.27
N ASN A 31 -2.68 15.62 1.10
CA ASN A 31 -2.14 14.97 -0.08
C ASN A 31 -1.59 16.02 -1.06
N ALA A 32 -0.47 15.71 -1.70
CA ALA A 32 0.20 16.62 -2.64
C ALA A 32 0.59 15.89 -3.93
N ILE A 33 0.36 16.53 -5.07
CA ILE A 33 0.84 16.07 -6.39
C ILE A 33 1.59 17.22 -7.06
N PHE A 34 2.78 16.92 -7.56
CA PHE A 34 3.61 17.86 -8.31
C PHE A 34 3.91 17.31 -9.71
N SER A 35 3.83 18.17 -10.72
CA SER A 35 4.13 17.82 -12.11
C SER A 35 4.94 18.91 -12.79
N LYS A 36 5.79 18.52 -13.75
CA LYS A 36 6.42 19.45 -14.71
C LYS A 36 5.51 19.78 -15.88
N TYR A 37 4.46 18.98 -16.09
CA TYR A 37 3.47 19.15 -17.14
C TYR A 37 2.25 19.93 -16.64
N ASP A 38 1.40 20.33 -17.58
CA ASP A 38 0.09 20.88 -17.28
C ASP A 38 -0.75 19.84 -16.52
N VAL A 39 -1.48 20.31 -15.52
CA VAL A 39 -2.20 19.46 -14.59
C VAL A 39 -3.47 20.15 -14.11
N ASP A 40 -4.57 19.41 -14.15
CA ASP A 40 -5.85 19.81 -13.56
C ASP A 40 -6.11 18.96 -12.31
N PHE A 41 -6.59 19.59 -11.24
CA PHE A 41 -6.82 18.92 -9.96
C PHE A 41 -8.30 18.85 -9.62
N ARG A 42 -8.71 17.73 -9.02
CA ARG A 42 -10.00 17.59 -8.32
C ARG A 42 -9.82 16.80 -7.04
N VAL A 43 -10.81 16.88 -6.16
CA VAL A 43 -10.83 16.14 -4.90
C VAL A 43 -11.90 15.05 -5.00
N LEU A 44 -11.51 13.82 -4.71
CA LEU A 44 -12.45 12.72 -4.48
C LEU A 44 -12.75 12.68 -2.98
N ASP A 45 -13.98 13.08 -2.67
CA ASP A 45 -14.47 13.13 -1.30
C ASP A 45 -15.05 11.76 -0.87
N HIS A 46 -14.44 11.17 0.16
CA HIS A 46 -14.83 9.84 0.59
C HIS A 46 -16.16 9.87 1.35
N LYS A 47 -17.13 9.04 0.91
CA LYS A 47 -18.42 8.92 1.60
C LYS A 47 -18.28 8.09 2.86
N HIS A 48 -17.47 7.04 2.81
CA HIS A 48 -17.12 6.28 3.99
C HIS A 48 -15.98 6.96 4.77
N GLN A 49 -16.30 7.49 5.95
CA GLN A 49 -15.34 8.04 6.90
C GLN A 49 -15.35 7.16 8.15
N PRO A 50 -14.43 6.19 8.28
CA PRO A 50 -14.49 5.18 9.34
C PRO A 50 -14.31 5.75 10.75
N PHE A 51 -13.68 6.93 10.85
CA PHE A 51 -13.41 7.61 12.10
C PHE A 51 -13.80 9.08 11.97
N ASN A 52 -14.59 9.59 12.91
CA ASN A 52 -14.99 10.99 12.92
C ASN A 52 -14.01 11.79 13.78
N TRP A 53 -12.97 12.34 13.15
CA TRP A 53 -11.94 13.10 13.85
C TRP A 53 -12.48 14.29 14.65
N GLU A 54 -13.49 14.99 14.15
CA GLU A 54 -14.05 16.15 14.85
C GLU A 54 -14.79 15.77 16.15
N LYS A 55 -15.36 14.57 16.22
CA LYS A 55 -16.12 14.09 17.39
C LYS A 55 -15.32 13.16 18.30
N ASP A 56 -14.44 12.35 17.72
CA ASP A 56 -13.82 11.21 18.38
C ASP A 56 -12.32 11.39 18.64
N CYS A 57 -11.71 12.51 18.24
CA CYS A 57 -10.26 12.73 18.36
C CYS A 57 -9.70 12.56 19.78
N ASP A 58 -10.48 12.91 20.81
CA ASP A 58 -10.08 12.73 22.21
C ASP A 58 -9.84 11.26 22.58
N LYS A 59 -10.45 10.30 21.87
CA LYS A 59 -10.21 8.86 22.10
C LYS A 59 -8.80 8.43 21.75
N LEU A 60 -8.09 9.23 20.95
CA LEU A 60 -6.74 8.96 20.46
C LEU A 60 -5.74 10.02 20.93
N ASN A 61 -6.19 11.01 21.71
CA ASN A 61 -5.39 12.19 22.09
C ASN A 61 -4.78 12.92 20.88
N GLU A 62 -5.41 12.84 19.71
CA GLU A 62 -4.95 13.45 18.46
C GLU A 62 -6.03 14.42 17.93
N PRO A 63 -6.26 15.58 18.58
CA PRO A 63 -7.28 16.54 18.14
C PRO A 63 -7.00 17.03 16.72
N ARG A 64 -7.97 16.79 15.83
CA ARG A 64 -7.92 17.13 14.40
C ARG A 64 -9.30 17.58 13.93
N LYS A 65 -9.32 18.49 12.95
CA LYS A 65 -10.52 18.85 12.17
C LYS A 65 -10.35 18.45 10.73
N GLY A 66 -11.40 17.98 10.08
CA GLY A 66 -11.36 17.50 8.70
C GLY A 66 -11.59 16.00 8.57
N ARG A 67 -11.19 15.44 7.42
CA ARG A 67 -11.51 14.07 7.00
C ARG A 67 -10.61 13.61 5.86
N ARG A 68 -10.58 12.30 5.61
CA ARG A 68 -9.81 11.71 4.51
C ARG A 68 -10.41 12.07 3.17
N VAL A 69 -9.56 12.51 2.24
CA VAL A 69 -9.92 12.80 0.85
C VAL A 69 -8.78 12.41 -0.08
N THR A 70 -9.09 11.98 -1.29
CA THR A 70 -8.08 11.66 -2.29
C THR A 70 -7.88 12.84 -3.23
N LEU A 71 -6.62 13.27 -3.43
CA LEU A 71 -6.28 14.25 -4.46
C LEU A 71 -6.16 13.54 -5.80
N VAL A 72 -6.89 14.00 -6.80
CA VAL A 72 -6.84 13.46 -8.17
C VAL A 72 -6.27 14.53 -9.09
N ALA A 73 -5.34 14.13 -9.95
CA ALA A 73 -4.70 14.97 -10.93
C ALA A 73 -4.82 14.36 -12.33
N GLU A 74 -5.30 15.13 -13.29
CA GLU A 74 -5.20 14.83 -14.72
C GLU A 74 -3.94 15.51 -15.26
N ILE A 75 -2.91 14.73 -15.58
CA ILE A 75 -1.62 15.23 -16.03
C ILE A 75 -1.53 15.13 -17.56
N LYS A 76 -1.42 16.27 -18.22
CA LYS A 76 -1.37 16.39 -19.68
C LYS A 76 0.07 16.24 -20.17
N THR A 77 0.44 15.03 -20.56
CA THR A 77 1.81 14.75 -21.04
C THR A 77 2.03 15.24 -22.47
N ALA A 78 3.29 15.48 -22.84
CA ALA A 78 3.63 15.91 -24.21
C ALA A 78 3.75 14.76 -25.22
N PHE A 79 3.77 13.50 -24.77
CA PHE A 79 4.14 12.33 -25.57
C PHE A 79 3.16 11.16 -25.44
N GLY A 80 1.95 11.42 -24.93
CA GLY A 80 0.90 10.41 -24.83
C GLY A 80 -0.39 10.97 -24.24
N PRO A 81 -1.40 10.12 -24.05
CA PRO A 81 -2.68 10.54 -23.48
C PRO A 81 -2.53 11.10 -22.05
N PRO A 82 -3.52 11.84 -21.56
CA PRO A 82 -3.53 12.31 -20.17
C PRO A 82 -3.42 11.14 -19.19
N ILE A 83 -2.66 11.35 -18.11
CA ILE A 83 -2.50 10.39 -17.03
C ILE A 83 -3.41 10.80 -15.88
N LEU A 84 -4.24 9.88 -15.38
CA LEU A 84 -5.03 10.10 -14.18
C LEU A 84 -4.27 9.58 -12.95
N CYS A 85 -3.88 10.48 -12.06
CA CYS A 85 -3.09 10.16 -10.88
C CYS A 85 -3.89 10.43 -9.60
N TYR A 86 -3.89 9.47 -8.68
CA TYR A 86 -4.51 9.55 -7.36
C TYR A 86 -3.40 9.59 -6.30
N CYS A 87 -3.43 10.59 -5.43
CA CYS A 87 -2.62 10.66 -4.21
C CYS A 87 -3.53 10.39 -3.01
N VAL A 88 -3.27 9.26 -2.36
CA VAL A 88 -4.19 8.62 -1.41
C VAL A 88 -3.58 8.58 -0.03
N HIS A 89 -4.40 8.90 0.97
CA HIS A 89 -4.14 8.60 2.36
C HIS A 89 -5.40 7.95 2.96
N LEU A 90 -5.35 6.66 3.28
CA LEU A 90 -6.50 5.95 3.87
C LEU A 90 -6.51 6.02 5.39
N GLU A 91 -7.69 5.83 5.98
CA GLU A 91 -7.87 5.90 7.43
C GLU A 91 -7.07 4.80 8.15
N VAL A 92 -6.46 5.21 9.24
CA VAL A 92 -5.45 4.47 9.98
C VAL A 92 -6.12 3.74 11.17
N PHE A 93 -7.21 4.28 11.75
CA PHE A 93 -7.92 3.74 12.92
C PHE A 93 -9.25 3.03 12.60
N CYS A 94 -9.26 2.13 11.61
CA CYS A 94 -10.51 1.51 11.16
C CYS A 94 -10.49 0.01 10.88
N GLY A 95 -9.30 -0.60 10.82
CA GLY A 95 -9.14 -1.96 10.31
C GLY A 95 -9.23 -2.05 8.78
N LEU A 96 -9.11 -3.29 8.30
CA LEU A 96 -9.05 -3.62 6.88
C LEU A 96 -10.36 -3.28 6.15
N ILE A 97 -11.51 -3.51 6.77
CA ILE A 97 -12.83 -3.23 6.16
C ILE A 97 -12.97 -1.74 5.88
N GLY A 98 -12.62 -0.88 6.86
CA GLY A 98 -12.74 0.56 6.71
C GLY A 98 -11.88 1.11 5.57
N ARG A 99 -10.63 0.64 5.45
CA ARG A 99 -9.74 1.02 4.36
C ARG A 99 -10.21 0.52 3.01
N VAL A 100 -10.67 -0.74 2.92
CA VAL A 100 -11.21 -1.28 1.66
C VAL A 100 -12.47 -0.53 1.23
N ASN A 101 -13.32 -0.09 2.16
CA ASN A 101 -14.47 0.77 1.83
C ASN A 101 -14.01 2.08 1.17
N GLN A 102 -13.06 2.81 1.78
CA GLN A 102 -12.52 4.05 1.20
C GLN A 102 -11.86 3.80 -0.15
N PHE A 103 -11.04 2.76 -0.24
CA PHE A 103 -10.33 2.43 -1.47
C PHE A 103 -11.28 1.96 -2.60
N SER A 104 -12.41 1.34 -2.27
CA SER A 104 -13.42 0.95 -3.26
C SER A 104 -13.98 2.15 -4.01
N GLU A 105 -14.10 3.31 -3.37
CA GLU A 105 -14.55 4.54 -4.01
C GLU A 105 -13.52 5.05 -5.04
N ILE A 106 -12.23 4.86 -4.78
CA ILE A 106 -11.13 5.19 -5.70
C ILE A 106 -11.16 4.25 -6.91
N LEU A 107 -11.35 2.95 -6.68
CA LEU A 107 -11.48 1.97 -7.76
C LEU A 107 -12.72 2.24 -8.62
N SER A 108 -13.85 2.57 -8.02
CA SER A 108 -15.08 2.93 -8.73
C SER A 108 -14.89 4.17 -9.61
N ASP A 109 -14.26 5.22 -9.07
CA ASP A 109 -13.91 6.42 -9.83
C ASP A 109 -12.94 6.11 -10.99
N SER A 110 -11.93 5.27 -10.74
CA SER A 110 -10.97 4.83 -11.76
C SER A 110 -11.64 4.04 -12.90
N VAL A 111 -12.60 3.17 -12.58
CA VAL A 111 -13.41 2.42 -13.56
C VAL A 111 -14.23 3.39 -14.42
N ILE A 112 -14.85 4.41 -13.84
CA ILE A 112 -15.63 5.42 -14.59
C ILE A 112 -14.76 6.14 -15.63
N HIS A 113 -13.51 6.45 -15.27
CA HIS A 113 -12.58 7.15 -16.15
C HIS A 113 -11.72 6.20 -17.00
N ALA A 114 -11.97 4.89 -16.96
CA ALA A 114 -11.08 3.90 -17.55
C ALA A 114 -10.95 4.01 -19.07
N SER A 115 -12.00 4.47 -19.75
CA SER A 115 -12.07 4.63 -21.21
C SER A 115 -11.40 5.92 -21.70
N THR A 116 -11.51 7.01 -20.95
CA THR A 116 -10.90 8.31 -21.30
C THR A 116 -9.45 8.42 -20.79
N HIS A 117 -9.14 7.70 -19.72
CA HIS A 117 -7.84 7.68 -19.07
C HIS A 117 -7.36 6.23 -18.91
N PRO A 118 -6.84 5.60 -19.97
CA PRO A 118 -6.33 4.23 -19.91
C PRO A 118 -5.08 4.10 -19.04
N TYR A 119 -4.34 5.21 -18.87
CA TYR A 119 -3.11 5.29 -18.08
C TYR A 119 -3.40 5.93 -16.73
N GLN A 120 -3.27 5.15 -15.65
CA GLN A 120 -3.61 5.61 -14.32
C GLN A 120 -2.60 5.16 -13.28
N LEU A 121 -2.48 5.96 -12.22
CA LEU A 121 -1.58 5.73 -11.08
C LEU A 121 -2.34 5.95 -9.77
N ILE A 122 -2.25 5.01 -8.83
CA ILE A 122 -2.69 5.24 -7.44
C ILE A 122 -1.46 5.13 -6.53
N LEU A 123 -1.09 6.24 -5.92
CA LEU A 123 0.12 6.40 -5.11
C LEU A 123 -0.24 6.93 -3.72
N GLY A 124 0.56 6.57 -2.71
CA GLY A 124 0.44 7.15 -1.36
C GLY A 124 0.27 6.10 -0.28
N ASP A 125 -0.16 6.56 0.89
CA ASP A 125 -0.27 5.78 2.11
C ASP A 125 -1.65 5.11 2.22
N LEU A 126 -1.71 3.81 1.93
CA LEU A 126 -2.93 3.03 2.10
C LEU A 126 -3.11 2.52 3.53
N ASN A 127 -2.16 2.78 4.44
CA ASN A 127 -2.24 2.43 5.85
C ASN A 127 -2.52 0.94 6.13
N THR A 128 -1.99 0.04 5.29
CA THR A 128 -2.19 -1.41 5.38
C THR A 128 -1.40 -2.03 6.54
N LYS A 129 -1.89 -1.81 7.77
CA LYS A 129 -1.20 -2.08 9.04
C LYS A 129 -1.82 -3.13 9.94
N SER A 130 -3.02 -3.63 9.65
CA SER A 130 -3.79 -4.53 10.53
C SER A 130 -3.32 -5.99 10.47
N HIS A 131 -2.05 -6.23 10.81
CA HIS A 131 -1.47 -7.57 10.95
C HIS A 131 -0.48 -7.66 12.12
N SER A 132 0.04 -8.88 12.36
CA SER A 132 0.93 -9.16 13.50
C SER A 132 0.39 -8.62 14.82
N ILE A 133 1.23 -8.01 15.66
CA ILE A 133 0.83 -7.46 16.96
C ILE A 133 -0.15 -6.28 16.85
N ALA A 134 -0.20 -5.58 15.71
CA ALA A 134 -1.14 -4.49 15.50
C ALA A 134 -2.61 -4.96 15.49
N ARG A 135 -2.86 -6.27 15.32
CA ARG A 135 -4.20 -6.89 15.47
C ARG A 135 -4.79 -6.68 16.86
N LEU A 136 -3.94 -6.52 17.88
CA LEU A 136 -4.33 -6.30 19.28
C LEU A 136 -4.52 -4.82 19.63
N SER A 137 -4.38 -3.93 18.65
CA SER A 137 -4.42 -2.48 18.85
C SER A 137 -5.71 -1.84 18.33
N SER A 138 -5.89 -0.55 18.62
CA SER A 138 -6.98 0.27 18.08
C SER A 138 -6.96 0.41 16.55
N PHE A 139 -5.89 0.00 15.87
CA PHE A 139 -5.75 0.04 14.41
C PHE A 139 -6.53 -1.06 13.68
N SER A 140 -6.92 -2.13 14.38
CA SER A 140 -7.48 -3.34 13.78
C SER A 140 -8.79 -3.74 14.48
N ARG A 141 -9.81 -2.88 14.36
CA ARG A 141 -11.08 -3.01 15.10
C ARG A 141 -12.14 -3.90 14.46
N ASP A 142 -11.89 -4.38 13.24
CA ASP A 142 -12.83 -5.24 12.54
C ASP A 142 -12.46 -6.73 12.63
N ARG A 143 -13.39 -7.57 12.16
CA ARG A 143 -13.27 -9.03 12.15
C ARG A 143 -12.02 -9.58 11.45
N TYR A 144 -11.38 -8.84 10.54
CA TYR A 144 -10.14 -9.29 9.91
C TYR A 144 -8.94 -9.19 10.85
N CYS A 145 -9.09 -8.62 12.05
CA CYS A 145 -8.11 -8.84 13.12
C CYS A 145 -7.91 -10.35 13.38
N VAL A 146 -8.95 -11.17 13.21
CA VAL A 146 -8.92 -12.64 13.30
C VAL A 146 -8.91 -13.29 11.91
N LEU A 147 -9.79 -12.86 10.99
CA LEU A 147 -9.98 -13.59 9.72
C LEU A 147 -8.77 -13.54 8.78
N SER A 148 -7.83 -12.61 8.96
CA SER A 148 -6.57 -12.58 8.18
C SER A 148 -5.35 -13.07 8.96
N LEU A 149 -5.53 -13.77 10.08
CA LEU A 149 -4.41 -14.33 10.86
C LEU A 149 -3.46 -15.16 9.98
N GLY A 150 -2.16 -14.98 10.20
CA GLY A 150 -1.12 -15.61 9.39
C GLY A 150 -0.79 -14.88 8.08
N MET A 151 -1.43 -13.76 7.79
CA MET A 151 -1.20 -12.95 6.60
C MET A 151 -0.93 -11.48 6.98
N SER A 152 -0.01 -10.81 6.29
CA SER A 152 0.07 -9.35 6.37
C SER A 152 -1.14 -8.71 5.68
N GLU A 153 -1.52 -7.49 6.07
CA GLU A 153 -2.65 -6.86 5.40
C GLU A 153 -2.38 -6.60 3.91
N SER A 154 -1.16 -6.23 3.55
CA SER A 154 -0.77 -6.01 2.16
C SER A 154 -0.85 -7.29 1.31
N GLU A 155 -0.48 -8.44 1.85
CA GLU A 155 -0.70 -9.74 1.17
C GLU A 155 -2.19 -10.04 1.02
N TRP A 156 -2.99 -9.72 2.04
CA TRP A 156 -4.44 -9.91 1.97
C TRP A 156 -5.05 -9.04 0.87
N TRP A 157 -4.62 -7.78 0.75
CA TRP A 157 -5.04 -6.86 -0.29
C TRP A 157 -4.65 -7.38 -1.67
N ASP A 158 -3.41 -7.80 -1.86
CA ASP A 158 -2.98 -8.33 -3.16
C ASP A 158 -3.81 -9.56 -3.59
N LYS A 159 -4.10 -10.46 -2.64
CA LYS A 159 -4.82 -11.72 -2.89
C LYS A 159 -6.34 -11.58 -3.03
N ASN A 160 -6.97 -10.62 -2.36
CA ASN A 160 -8.45 -10.58 -2.28
C ASN A 160 -9.05 -9.37 -2.97
N LEU A 161 -8.28 -8.29 -3.13
CA LEU A 161 -8.72 -7.06 -3.76
C LEU A 161 -8.06 -6.89 -5.13
N LEU A 162 -6.74 -6.84 -5.18
CA LEU A 162 -6.02 -6.52 -6.42
C LEU A 162 -6.00 -7.66 -7.43
N SER A 163 -6.24 -8.91 -7.03
CA SER A 163 -6.32 -10.06 -7.94
C SER A 163 -7.72 -10.27 -8.55
N TRP A 164 -8.72 -9.46 -8.21
CA TRP A 164 -10.06 -9.53 -8.81
C TRP A 164 -10.26 -8.40 -9.82
N HIS A 165 -10.28 -8.73 -11.11
CA HIS A 165 -10.46 -7.73 -12.16
C HIS A 165 -11.92 -7.31 -12.33
N ALA A 166 -12.17 -6.08 -12.78
CA ALA A 166 -13.51 -5.58 -13.08
C ALA A 166 -14.28 -6.45 -14.07
N CYS A 167 -13.60 -6.97 -15.10
CA CYS A 167 -14.18 -7.90 -16.08
C CYS A 167 -14.43 -9.32 -15.54
N SER A 168 -14.02 -9.66 -14.31
CA SER A 168 -14.27 -10.98 -13.73
C SER A 168 -15.69 -11.14 -13.16
N GLY A 169 -16.45 -10.05 -13.08
CA GLY A 169 -17.87 -10.05 -12.69
C GLY A 169 -18.29 -8.75 -12.01
N ASP A 170 -19.60 -8.59 -11.80
CA ASP A 170 -20.20 -7.37 -11.22
C ASP A 170 -19.94 -7.20 -9.72
N THR A 171 -19.39 -8.22 -9.08
CA THR A 171 -19.14 -8.27 -7.64
C THR A 171 -17.81 -8.96 -7.41
N ASN A 172 -16.97 -8.38 -6.55
CA ASN A 172 -15.73 -9.01 -6.11
C ASN A 172 -16.02 -10.21 -5.20
N MET A 173 -15.96 -11.41 -5.79
CA MET A 173 -16.27 -12.64 -5.07
C MET A 173 -15.19 -13.03 -4.06
N TYR A 174 -13.94 -12.60 -4.23
CA TYR A 174 -12.88 -12.85 -3.25
C TYR A 174 -13.14 -12.09 -1.95
N LEU A 175 -13.55 -10.83 -2.04
CA LEU A 175 -14.00 -10.05 -0.89
C LEU A 175 -15.29 -10.61 -0.28
N LYS A 176 -16.26 -11.00 -1.11
CA LYS A 176 -17.53 -11.59 -0.65
C LYS A 176 -17.29 -12.79 0.26
N TYR A 177 -16.31 -13.62 -0.05
CA TYR A 177 -15.95 -14.80 0.74
C TYR A 177 -14.85 -14.56 1.78
N GLY A 178 -14.48 -13.30 2.03
CA GLY A 178 -13.48 -12.90 3.01
C GLY A 178 -12.11 -13.55 2.85
N GLY A 179 -11.78 -14.00 1.64
CA GLY A 179 -10.55 -14.73 1.35
C GLY A 179 -10.48 -16.19 1.83
N ILE A 180 -11.60 -16.75 2.33
CA ILE A 180 -11.70 -18.13 2.85
C ILE A 180 -12.42 -19.04 1.83
N TRP A 181 -12.02 -18.97 0.56
CA TRP A 181 -12.54 -19.86 -0.48
C TRP A 181 -11.79 -21.21 -0.47
N PRO A 182 -12.45 -22.40 -0.51
CA PRO A 182 -13.89 -22.68 -0.63
C PRO A 182 -14.56 -23.28 0.62
N VAL A 183 -13.90 -23.34 1.78
CA VAL A 183 -14.28 -24.25 2.88
C VAL A 183 -15.62 -23.93 3.55
N PHE A 184 -16.09 -22.68 3.54
CA PHE A 184 -17.31 -22.26 4.26
C PHE A 184 -18.34 -21.57 3.36
N ALA A 185 -18.86 -22.32 2.40
CA ALA A 185 -19.84 -21.90 1.40
C ALA A 185 -21.23 -21.49 1.94
N LEU A 186 -21.53 -21.57 3.24
CA LEU A 186 -22.89 -21.28 3.74
C LEU A 186 -23.08 -19.91 4.43
N ALA A 187 -22.03 -19.25 4.93
CA ALA A 187 -22.16 -18.00 5.70
C ALA A 187 -21.65 -16.75 4.93
N ARG A 188 -22.12 -16.57 3.70
CA ARG A 188 -21.33 -16.02 2.58
C ARG A 188 -21.21 -14.51 2.40
N THR A 189 -21.93 -13.66 3.12
CA THR A 189 -21.79 -12.19 2.99
C THR A 189 -21.68 -11.54 4.35
N ALA A 190 -22.51 -11.99 5.29
CA ALA A 190 -22.47 -11.57 6.69
C ALA A 190 -21.10 -11.78 7.31
N LEU A 191 -20.35 -12.83 6.93
CA LEU A 191 -19.01 -13.10 7.48
C LEU A 191 -17.94 -12.15 6.95
N SER A 192 -18.01 -11.74 5.68
CA SER A 192 -17.01 -10.83 5.09
C SER A 192 -17.06 -9.42 5.68
N GLY A 193 -18.24 -8.97 6.11
CA GLY A 193 -18.46 -7.62 6.63
C GLY A 193 -18.51 -6.51 5.56
N PHE A 194 -18.39 -6.84 4.28
CA PHE A 194 -18.51 -5.86 3.18
C PHE A 194 -19.96 -5.69 2.73
N THR A 195 -20.35 -4.45 2.47
CA THR A 195 -21.68 -4.14 1.92
C THR A 195 -21.74 -4.51 0.43
N PRO A 196 -22.94 -4.77 -0.14
CA PRO A 196 -23.07 -5.03 -1.58
C PRO A 196 -22.43 -3.94 -2.45
N LYS A 197 -22.59 -2.66 -2.06
CA LYS A 197 -21.99 -1.52 -2.76
C LYS A 197 -20.46 -1.65 -2.84
N VAL A 198 -19.80 -1.93 -1.70
CA VAL A 198 -18.34 -2.12 -1.66
C VAL A 198 -17.92 -3.28 -2.54
N LEU A 199 -18.66 -4.39 -2.53
CA LEU A 199 -18.31 -5.54 -3.37
C LEU A 199 -18.40 -5.23 -4.88
N THR A 200 -19.30 -4.33 -5.29
CA THR A 200 -19.41 -3.86 -6.68
C THR A 200 -18.35 -2.81 -7.02
N ASP A 201 -18.01 -1.92 -6.09
CA ASP A 201 -17.04 -0.85 -6.30
C ASP A 201 -15.58 -1.33 -6.20
N ALA A 202 -15.31 -2.32 -5.33
CA ALA A 202 -13.98 -2.85 -5.04
C ALA A 202 -13.51 -3.86 -6.09
N ARG A 203 -13.61 -3.48 -7.37
CA ARG A 203 -13.16 -4.28 -8.52
C ARG A 203 -11.99 -3.59 -9.19
N ASN A 204 -10.91 -4.32 -9.41
CA ASN A 204 -9.68 -3.73 -9.93
C ASN A 204 -9.79 -3.48 -11.46
N PRO A 205 -9.70 -2.24 -11.97
CA PRO A 205 -9.76 -1.92 -13.40
C PRO A 205 -8.48 -2.24 -14.19
N GLY A 206 -7.50 -2.91 -13.56
CA GLY A 206 -6.26 -3.30 -14.22
C GLY A 206 -4.99 -2.78 -13.53
N PHE A 207 -5.07 -2.33 -12.29
CA PHE A 207 -3.90 -1.97 -11.50
C PHE A 207 -3.10 -3.20 -11.07
N TYR A 208 -1.78 -3.02 -11.01
CA TYR A 208 -0.88 -3.94 -10.32
C TYR A 208 0.14 -3.16 -9.48
N ASP A 209 0.69 -3.80 -8.46
CA ASP A 209 1.76 -3.23 -7.63
C ASP A 209 3.10 -3.85 -8.06
N PRO A 210 4.13 -3.07 -8.41
CA PRO A 210 5.45 -3.60 -8.78
C PRO A 210 6.31 -3.94 -7.55
N TRP A 211 5.74 -3.95 -6.35
CA TRP A 211 6.42 -4.26 -5.09
C TRP A 211 5.92 -5.57 -4.51
N HIS A 212 6.78 -6.25 -3.75
CA HIS A 212 6.37 -7.44 -3.03
C HIS A 212 5.52 -7.05 -1.81
N PRO A 213 4.29 -7.56 -1.65
CA PRO A 213 3.39 -7.13 -0.58
C PRO A 213 3.97 -7.36 0.81
N PHE A 214 4.71 -8.46 1.01
CA PHE A 214 5.36 -8.80 2.28
C PHE A 214 6.77 -8.21 2.51
N TYR A 215 7.67 -8.25 1.52
CA TYR A 215 9.09 -7.91 1.74
C TYR A 215 9.44 -6.44 1.48
N ASP A 216 8.66 -5.75 0.64
CA ASP A 216 8.90 -4.34 0.33
C ASP A 216 8.08 -3.47 1.30
N VAL A 217 8.44 -3.57 2.59
CA VAL A 217 7.86 -2.81 3.69
C VAL A 217 8.33 -1.36 3.66
N THR A 218 7.42 -0.44 3.97
CA THR A 218 7.72 1.01 4.01
C THR A 218 7.84 1.52 5.43
N ILE A 219 7.36 0.77 6.42
CA ILE A 219 7.65 1.01 7.84
C ILE A 219 8.35 -0.22 8.44
N ASN A 220 9.49 0.02 9.07
CA ASN A 220 10.27 -0.95 9.82
C ASN A 220 11.19 -0.18 10.77
N TYR A 221 10.57 0.47 11.74
CA TYR A 221 11.29 1.40 12.61
C TYR A 221 11.94 0.65 13.79
N PRO A 222 13.25 0.81 14.05
CA PRO A 222 13.95 0.13 15.13
C PRO A 222 13.34 0.34 16.53
N ARG A 223 12.60 1.43 16.75
CA ARG A 223 11.89 1.66 18.03
C ARG A 223 10.76 0.66 18.30
N TYR A 224 10.28 -0.07 17.29
CA TYR A 224 9.39 -1.21 17.49
C TYR A 224 10.15 -2.51 17.76
N TYR A 225 11.46 -2.46 18.07
CA TYR A 225 12.31 -3.63 18.31
C TYR A 225 12.24 -4.69 17.20
N ALA A 226 11.99 -4.26 15.97
CA ALA A 226 11.71 -5.12 14.81
C ALA A 226 10.52 -6.09 14.99
N LEU A 227 9.67 -5.87 15.99
CA LEU A 227 8.46 -6.67 16.26
C LEU A 227 7.32 -6.37 15.29
N TYR A 228 7.44 -5.28 14.53
CA TYR A 228 6.43 -4.86 13.58
C TYR A 228 7.04 -4.18 12.36
N SER A 229 6.61 -4.63 11.19
CA SER A 229 6.90 -4.02 9.89
C SER A 229 5.67 -4.12 8.99
N ALA A 230 5.44 -3.12 8.17
CA ALA A 230 4.31 -3.08 7.26
C ALA A 230 4.65 -2.37 5.96
N LYS A 231 3.93 -2.72 4.90
CA LYS A 231 3.84 -1.91 3.69
C LYS A 231 2.67 -0.97 3.92
N LEU A 232 2.93 0.32 4.03
CA LEU A 232 1.90 1.36 4.18
C LEU A 232 1.73 2.10 2.87
N ASP A 233 2.83 2.38 2.18
CA ASP A 233 2.86 3.10 0.91
C ASP A 233 2.79 2.14 -0.29
N TRP A 234 2.05 2.55 -1.31
CA TRP A 234 1.79 1.76 -2.51
C TRP A 234 2.07 2.54 -3.79
N THR A 235 2.39 1.83 -4.87
CA THR A 235 2.42 2.43 -6.22
C THR A 235 1.69 1.53 -7.21
N LEU A 236 0.37 1.68 -7.26
CA LEU A 236 -0.45 0.91 -8.17
C LEU A 236 -0.43 1.54 -9.56
N VAL A 237 -0.11 0.75 -10.57
CA VAL A 237 0.06 1.21 -11.95
C VAL A 237 -0.93 0.50 -12.88
N ARG A 238 -1.55 1.26 -13.79
CA ARG A 238 -2.45 0.75 -14.83
C ARG A 238 -2.04 1.31 -16.18
N GLY A 239 -1.87 0.42 -17.16
CA GLY A 239 -1.46 0.78 -18.53
C GLY A 239 0.02 1.15 -18.68
N PHE A 240 0.85 0.90 -17.67
CA PHE A 240 2.27 1.23 -17.73
C PHE A 240 3.15 -0.02 -17.64
N ASN A 241 4.29 0.03 -18.32
CA ASN A 241 5.41 -0.86 -18.07
C ASN A 241 6.38 -0.18 -17.09
N VAL A 242 6.60 -0.80 -15.94
CA VAL A 242 7.59 -0.32 -14.96
C VAL A 242 8.99 -0.78 -15.39
N ILE A 243 9.86 0.19 -15.70
CA ILE A 243 11.23 -0.04 -16.19
C ILE A 243 12.21 -0.13 -15.02
N LYS A 244 12.09 0.79 -14.06
CA LYS A 244 12.92 0.82 -12.86
C LYS A 244 12.07 1.07 -11.63
N ARG A 245 12.55 0.63 -10.48
CA ARG A 245 11.94 0.89 -9.18
C ARG A 245 13.01 0.94 -8.10
N TRP A 246 12.84 1.80 -7.11
CA TRP A 246 13.70 1.84 -5.93
C TRP A 246 12.95 2.37 -4.71
N ILE A 247 13.44 1.94 -3.55
CA ILE A 247 12.99 2.39 -2.24
C ILE A 247 14.13 3.21 -1.65
N GLY A 248 13.82 4.32 -0.97
CA GLY A 248 14.83 5.05 -0.20
C GLY A 248 14.32 5.50 1.15
N ASN A 249 15.09 6.37 1.82
CA ASN A 249 14.94 6.69 3.24
C ASN A 249 15.10 5.44 4.14
N ASP A 250 16.16 4.67 3.91
CA ASP A 250 16.45 3.43 4.66
C ASP A 250 16.77 3.68 6.15
N ASP A 251 17.18 4.89 6.50
CA ASP A 251 17.52 5.30 7.87
C ASP A 251 16.37 6.02 8.59
N TYR A 252 15.25 6.26 7.90
CA TYR A 252 14.09 6.98 8.42
C TYR A 252 14.41 8.41 8.91
N SER A 253 15.47 9.02 8.37
CA SER A 253 15.89 10.37 8.77
C SER A 253 14.98 11.46 8.23
N ALA A 254 14.37 11.25 7.06
CA ALA A 254 13.51 12.23 6.39
C ALA A 254 12.01 12.03 6.71
N SER A 255 11.62 10.81 7.05
CA SER A 255 10.24 10.39 7.35
C SER A 255 10.29 9.07 8.10
N ASP A 256 9.24 8.78 8.88
CA ASP A 256 9.00 7.45 9.47
C ASP A 256 8.57 6.39 8.43
N HIS A 257 8.36 6.79 7.17
CA HIS A 257 8.09 5.91 6.03
C HIS A 257 9.22 5.95 5.01
N LYS A 258 9.46 4.82 4.35
CA LYS A 258 10.29 4.77 3.14
C LYS A 258 9.51 5.31 1.95
N TYR A 259 10.15 6.07 1.07
CA TYR A 259 9.53 6.46 -0.19
C TYR A 259 9.67 5.37 -1.24
N LEU A 260 8.65 5.25 -2.10
CA LEU A 260 8.63 4.36 -3.25
C LEU A 260 8.74 5.18 -4.53
N MET A 261 9.62 4.76 -5.43
CA MET A 261 9.81 5.45 -6.70
C MET A 261 9.86 4.46 -7.86
N ILE A 262 9.22 4.84 -8.96
CA ILE A 262 9.13 4.04 -10.18
C ILE A 262 9.45 4.90 -11.39
N GLU A 263 10.09 4.28 -12.38
CA GLU A 263 10.23 4.80 -13.73
C GLU A 263 9.34 3.96 -14.63
N VAL A 264 8.41 4.62 -15.34
CA VAL A 264 7.40 3.97 -16.17
C VAL A 264 7.47 4.46 -17.60
N VAL A 265 7.07 3.59 -18.53
CA VAL A 265 6.75 3.96 -19.91
C VAL A 265 5.32 3.53 -20.20
N PHE A 266 4.66 4.24 -21.12
CA PHE A 266 3.38 3.78 -21.65
C PHE A 266 3.55 2.37 -22.23
N ASP A 267 2.64 1.48 -21.91
CA ASP A 267 2.52 0.22 -22.65
C ASP A 267 2.15 0.54 -24.11
N ASP A 268 2.72 -0.19 -25.07
CA ASP A 268 2.35 -0.06 -26.49
C ASP A 268 0.88 -0.46 -26.68
N TYR A 269 0.01 0.52 -26.96
CA TYR A 269 -1.43 0.30 -26.97
C TYR A 269 -2.16 0.83 -28.20
N SER A 270 -1.94 0.15 -29.33
CA SER A 270 -3.03 -0.16 -30.27
C SER A 270 -3.97 -1.27 -29.73
N ILE A 271 -3.92 -1.55 -28.41
CA ILE A 271 -4.44 -2.77 -27.76
C ILE A 271 -5.33 -2.44 -26.52
N ALA A 272 -5.28 -1.26 -25.92
CA ALA A 272 -6.07 -0.92 -24.71
C ALA A 272 -7.39 -0.22 -25.02
N SER A 273 -7.54 0.30 -26.24
CA SER A 273 -8.56 1.33 -26.53
C SER A 273 -9.96 0.78 -26.77
N ASP A 274 -10.12 -0.45 -27.28
CA ASP A 274 -11.41 -0.77 -27.93
C ASP A 274 -12.13 -2.04 -27.48
N THR A 275 -11.51 -2.92 -26.66
CA THR A 275 -12.24 -4.07 -26.09
C THR A 275 -11.81 -4.40 -24.66
N GLU A 276 -12.79 -4.54 -23.76
CA GLU A 276 -12.58 -4.89 -22.34
C GLU A 276 -11.71 -6.15 -22.14
N GLY A 277 -11.70 -7.07 -23.12
CA GLY A 277 -10.90 -8.30 -23.08
C GLY A 277 -9.39 -8.08 -23.14
N MET A 278 -8.91 -7.06 -23.86
CA MET A 278 -7.47 -6.81 -23.98
C MET A 278 -6.86 -6.19 -22.72
N ALA A 279 -7.57 -5.26 -22.06
CA ALA A 279 -7.13 -4.66 -20.81
C ALA A 279 -6.93 -5.72 -19.71
N TRP A 280 -7.86 -6.70 -19.63
CA TRP A 280 -7.74 -7.83 -18.72
C TRP A 280 -6.51 -8.69 -19.00
N GLU A 281 -6.21 -8.97 -20.27
CA GLU A 281 -5.07 -9.81 -20.64
C GLU A 281 -3.74 -9.13 -20.28
N VAL A 282 -3.61 -7.83 -20.56
CA VAL A 282 -2.38 -7.09 -20.22
C VAL A 282 -2.22 -7.00 -18.70
N TRP A 283 -3.27 -6.70 -17.96
CA TRP A 283 -3.24 -6.73 -16.49
C TRP A 283 -2.77 -8.09 -15.96
N ARG A 284 -3.34 -9.19 -16.49
CA ARG A 284 -3.00 -10.56 -16.12
C ARG A 284 -1.54 -10.88 -16.41
N MET A 285 -1.06 -10.50 -17.60
CA MET A 285 0.34 -10.65 -18.01
C MET A 285 1.27 -9.87 -17.09
N ARG A 286 1.00 -8.58 -16.83
CA ARG A 286 1.82 -7.70 -15.97
C ARG A 286 1.89 -8.22 -14.54
N ARG A 287 0.76 -8.64 -13.96
CA ARG A 287 0.74 -9.26 -12.62
C ARG A 287 1.58 -10.55 -12.58
N LYS A 288 1.45 -11.43 -13.57
CA LYS A 288 2.22 -12.67 -13.64
C LYS A 288 3.71 -12.41 -13.79
N GLU A 289 4.08 -11.46 -14.65
CA GLU A 289 5.45 -11.03 -14.87
C GLU A 289 6.08 -10.50 -13.57
N TRP A 290 5.42 -9.54 -12.91
CA TRP A 290 5.92 -8.95 -11.68
C TRP A 290 5.98 -9.94 -10.54
N LYS A 291 4.97 -10.80 -10.38
CA LYS A 291 5.02 -11.87 -9.37
C LYS A 291 6.26 -12.75 -9.55
N LYS A 292 6.56 -13.18 -10.79
CA LYS A 292 7.74 -13.99 -11.10
C LYS A 292 9.06 -13.23 -10.84
N ARG A 293 9.12 -11.94 -11.16
CA ARG A 293 10.30 -11.10 -10.88
C ARG A 293 10.53 -10.98 -9.38
N LEU A 294 9.49 -10.69 -8.62
CA LEU A 294 9.53 -10.54 -7.16
C LEU A 294 9.93 -11.85 -6.47
N GLU A 295 9.38 -12.99 -6.89
CA GLU A 295 9.78 -14.32 -6.37
C GLU A 295 11.29 -14.58 -6.57
N LYS A 296 11.82 -14.29 -7.75
CA LYS A 296 13.26 -14.42 -8.03
C LYS A 296 14.12 -13.50 -7.16
N GLU A 297 13.67 -12.26 -6.95
CA GLU A 297 14.37 -11.32 -6.09
C GLU A 297 14.41 -11.78 -4.64
N VAL A 298 13.27 -12.26 -4.11
CA VAL A 298 13.18 -12.82 -2.76
C VAL A 298 14.13 -14.00 -2.60
N GLU A 299 14.16 -14.92 -3.57
CA GLU A 299 15.08 -16.04 -3.56
C GLU A 299 16.54 -15.57 -3.55
N SER A 300 16.87 -14.57 -4.39
CA SER A 300 18.21 -13.97 -4.40
C SER A 300 18.61 -13.32 -3.07
N LYS A 301 17.65 -12.71 -2.36
CA LYS A 301 17.86 -12.08 -1.04
C LYS A 301 18.05 -13.17 0.03
N ARG A 302 17.28 -14.26 -0.02
CA ARG A 302 17.42 -15.41 0.89
C ARG A 302 18.78 -16.09 0.75
N VAL A 303 19.22 -16.36 -0.47
CA VAL A 303 20.54 -16.98 -0.75
C VAL A 303 21.70 -16.08 -0.29
N ARG A 304 21.59 -14.74 -0.47
CA ARG A 304 22.59 -13.80 0.04
C ARG A 304 22.61 -13.76 1.57
N GLY A 305 21.43 -13.72 2.20
CA GLY A 305 21.30 -13.69 3.65
C GLY A 305 21.76 -14.99 4.35
N SER A 306 21.60 -16.14 3.71
CA SER A 306 22.10 -17.41 4.24
C SER A 306 23.62 -17.50 4.15
N LYS A 307 24.22 -17.09 3.02
CA LYS A 307 25.69 -17.01 2.89
C LYS A 307 26.30 -16.02 3.89
N GLY A 308 25.69 -14.85 4.08
CA GLY A 308 26.13 -13.87 5.08
C GLY A 308 26.12 -14.43 6.51
N ARG A 309 25.06 -15.17 6.88
CA ARG A 309 24.97 -15.85 8.18
C ARG A 309 25.99 -16.97 8.35
N VAL A 310 26.27 -17.75 7.31
CA VAL A 310 27.30 -18.80 7.34
C VAL A 310 28.70 -18.21 7.50
N VAL A 311 29.01 -17.12 6.79
CA VAL A 311 30.31 -16.42 6.91
C VAL A 311 30.48 -15.79 8.30
N GLN A 312 29.42 -15.18 8.86
CA GLN A 312 29.44 -14.69 10.24
C GLN A 312 29.66 -15.82 11.27
N TRP A 313 29.01 -16.98 11.06
CA TRP A 313 29.20 -18.16 11.92
C TRP A 313 30.63 -18.73 11.85
N ILE A 314 31.19 -18.86 10.65
CA ILE A 314 32.58 -19.33 10.47
C ILE A 314 33.57 -18.35 11.11
N GLY A 315 33.35 -17.03 10.94
CA GLY A 315 34.16 -16.00 11.60
C GLY A 315 34.09 -16.10 13.12
N PHE A 316 32.89 -16.33 13.68
CA PHE A 316 32.71 -16.49 15.13
C PHE A 316 33.46 -17.73 15.65
N VAL A 317 33.30 -18.89 14.99
CA VAL A 317 34.00 -20.13 15.38
C VAL A 317 35.53 -19.98 15.29
N ALA A 318 36.04 -19.32 14.25
CA ALA A 318 37.48 -19.08 14.09
C ALA A 318 38.08 -18.22 15.22
N VAL A 319 37.34 -17.21 15.69
CA VAL A 319 37.75 -16.37 16.84
C VAL A 319 37.80 -17.19 18.12
N PHE A 320 36.80 -18.03 18.38
CA PHE A 320 36.78 -18.88 19.58
C PHE A 320 37.87 -19.96 19.57
N VAL A 321 38.19 -20.54 18.40
CA VAL A 321 39.31 -21.48 18.26
C VAL A 321 40.65 -20.78 18.48
N ALA A 322 40.84 -19.57 17.94
CA ALA A 322 42.06 -18.79 18.15
C ALA A 322 42.27 -18.39 19.62
N ILE A 323 41.20 -17.98 20.32
CA ILE A 323 41.23 -17.68 21.75
C ILE A 323 41.52 -18.95 22.56
N GLY A 324 40.87 -20.07 22.23
CA GLY A 324 41.11 -21.36 22.89
C GLY A 324 42.56 -21.85 22.76
N ILE A 325 43.15 -21.74 21.57
CA ILE A 325 44.56 -22.09 21.31
C ILE A 325 45.52 -21.12 22.03
N GLY A 326 45.20 -19.82 22.05
CA GLY A 326 45.99 -18.80 22.77
C GLY A 326 46.01 -19.01 24.29
N VAL A 327 44.89 -19.45 24.88
CA VAL A 327 44.80 -19.77 26.31
C VAL A 327 45.52 -21.08 26.63
N ALA A 328 45.46 -22.08 25.75
CA ALA A 328 46.19 -23.35 25.91
C ALA A 328 47.72 -23.15 25.85
N ARG A 329 48.21 -22.26 24.98
CA ARG A 329 49.65 -21.91 24.88
C ARG A 329 50.20 -21.11 26.06
N LYS A 330 49.35 -20.52 26.90
CA LYS A 330 49.77 -19.83 28.14
C LYS A 330 49.85 -20.75 29.36
N ARG A 331 49.46 -22.03 29.22
CA ARG A 331 49.41 -23.03 30.30
C ARG A 331 50.36 -24.21 30.09
N LEU A 332 51.19 -24.16 29.05
CA LEU A 332 52.38 -24.97 28.84
C LEU A 332 53.58 -24.03 28.88
#